data_AF-A0A6F9DM67-F1
#
_entry.id   AF-A0A6F9DM67-F1
#
_cell.length_a   1.000
_cell.length_b   1.000
_cell.length_c   1.000
_cell.angle_alpha   90.00
_cell.angle_beta   90.00
_cell.angle_gamma   90.00
#
_symmetry.space_group_name_H-M   'P 1'
#
loop_
_entity.id
_entity.type
_entity.pdbx_description
1 polymer ?
#
loop_
_entity_poly.entity_id
_entity_poly.type
_entity_poly.pdbx_seq_one_letter_code
_entity_poly.pdbx_strand_id
1 'polypeptide(L)'
;MSHDEVKKMFHNIKLPMYNLLISQLSRLAEEPYAYKYKNLIMKYRVVFQVQIAAKLDQLETKVDENGREYSEAQGKRKTAVADVRVYSKGKGRITINGEEFDEFFPLITDRQVVITPFNLLRMNLFFDVEANVRGGLSGIWMSEKGSSPQFPTNPKTSQAGAIRLGIARALQPFVGATTAEILRRAGLLTQDPRKKERKKPGQWKARKKFTWKKKIGRASCSRKG
;
A
#
# COMPACT_ATOMS: atom_id res chain seq x y z
N MET A 1 -29.83 9.98 6.58
CA MET A 1 -29.74 10.54 5.22
C MET A 1 -28.74 11.68 5.23
N SER A 2 -27.96 11.82 4.16
CA SER A 2 -27.00 12.92 4.01
C SER A 2 -27.72 14.25 3.74
N HIS A 3 -27.02 15.38 3.93
CA HIS A 3 -27.58 16.70 3.66
C HIS A 3 -28.10 16.82 2.22
N ASP A 4 -27.35 16.29 1.26
CA ASP A 4 -27.70 16.31 -0.16
C ASP A 4 -28.95 15.49 -0.47
N GLU A 5 -29.13 14.34 0.19
CA GLU A 5 -30.34 13.51 0.05
C GLU A 5 -31.57 14.22 0.60
N VAL A 6 -31.47 14.88 1.76
CA VAL A 6 -32.58 15.62 2.35
C VAL A 6 -32.90 16.86 1.52
N LYS A 7 -31.88 17.53 0.96
CA LYS A 7 -32.05 18.66 0.06
C LYS A 7 -32.79 18.30 -1.23
N LYS A 8 -32.61 17.07 -1.75
CA LYS A 8 -33.37 16.57 -2.91
C LYS A 8 -34.87 16.42 -2.63
N MET A 9 -35.26 16.11 -1.39
CA MET A 9 -36.66 15.90 -1.02
C MET A 9 -37.44 17.19 -0.75
N PHE A 10 -36.78 18.18 -0.13
CA PHE A 10 -37.48 19.37 0.37
C PHE A 10 -37.13 20.67 -0.36
N HIS A 11 -36.10 20.66 -1.23
CA HIS A 11 -35.54 21.82 -1.92
C HIS A 11 -35.10 22.97 -0.95
N ASN A 12 -34.00 23.67 -1.21
CA ASN A 12 -33.55 24.84 -0.42
C ASN A 12 -33.23 24.67 1.09
N ILE A 13 -33.00 23.47 1.61
CA ILE A 13 -32.53 23.31 3.00
C ILE A 13 -31.08 23.79 3.12
N LYS A 14 -30.83 24.75 4.03
CA LYS A 14 -29.48 25.18 4.42
C LYS A 14 -28.88 24.22 5.45
N LEU A 15 -27.54 24.15 5.50
CA LEU A 15 -26.82 23.29 6.45
C LEU A 15 -27.23 23.47 7.93
N PRO A 16 -27.48 24.70 8.45
CA PRO A 16 -27.93 24.88 9.83
C PRO A 16 -29.29 24.22 10.12
N MET A 17 -30.23 24.28 9.17
CA MET A 17 -31.55 23.66 9.31
C MET A 17 -31.45 22.14 9.28
N TYR A 18 -30.54 21.59 8.47
CA TYR A 18 -30.25 20.15 8.46
C TYR A 18 -29.64 19.68 9.79
N ASN A 19 -28.70 20.43 10.35
CA ASN A 19 -28.10 20.12 11.65
C ASN A 19 -29.16 20.15 12.76
N LEU A 20 -30.05 21.15 12.72
CA LEU A 20 -31.19 21.22 13.63
C LEU A 20 -32.07 19.97 13.47
N LEU A 21 -32.45 19.60 12.24
CA LEU A 21 -33.26 18.41 11.98
C LEU A 21 -32.61 17.13 12.52
N ILE A 22 -31.30 16.94 12.34
CA ILE A 22 -30.59 15.79 12.94
C ILE A 22 -30.69 15.84 14.47
N SER A 23 -30.42 16.99 15.09
CA SER A 23 -30.46 17.12 16.55
C SER A 23 -31.85 16.82 17.14
N GLN A 24 -32.91 17.21 16.43
CA GLN A 24 -34.28 16.91 16.85
C GLN A 24 -34.60 15.42 16.67
N LEU A 25 -34.16 14.80 15.57
CA LEU A 25 -34.36 13.37 15.34
C LEU A 25 -33.54 12.49 16.30
N SER A 26 -32.34 12.91 16.69
CA SER A 26 -31.54 12.21 17.70
C SER A 26 -32.17 12.31 19.08
N ARG A 27 -32.62 13.52 19.46
CA ARG A 27 -33.36 13.73 20.72
C ARG A 27 -34.63 12.89 20.77
N LEU A 28 -35.42 12.88 19.68
CA LEU A 28 -36.63 12.08 19.59
C LEU A 28 -36.37 10.57 19.72
N ALA A 29 -35.19 10.10 19.31
CA ALA A 29 -34.81 8.70 19.44
C ALA A 29 -34.39 8.30 20.87
N GLU A 30 -34.00 9.26 21.71
CA GLU A 30 -33.58 9.04 23.10
C GLU A 30 -34.76 9.03 24.09
N GLU A 31 -35.92 9.56 23.70
CA GLU A 31 -37.11 9.62 24.55
C GLU A 31 -37.67 8.21 24.89
N PRO A 32 -38.21 7.99 26.10
CA PRO A 32 -38.74 6.69 26.54
C PRO A 32 -39.88 6.16 25.67
N TYR A 33 -40.59 7.05 24.96
CA TYR A 33 -41.68 6.71 24.04
C TYR A 33 -41.29 6.76 22.55
N ALA A 34 -39.99 6.72 22.23
CA ALA A 34 -39.48 6.81 20.85
C ALA A 34 -40.10 5.79 19.88
N TYR A 35 -40.56 4.64 20.38
CA TYR A 35 -41.23 3.61 19.57
C TYR A 35 -42.46 4.13 18.81
N LYS A 36 -43.18 5.13 19.35
CA LYS A 36 -44.32 5.77 18.69
C LYS A 36 -43.93 6.46 17.37
N TYR A 37 -42.70 6.96 17.29
CA TYR A 37 -42.17 7.68 16.13
C TYR A 37 -41.17 6.87 15.30
N LYS A 38 -41.13 5.54 15.50
CA LYS A 38 -40.21 4.62 14.81
C LYS A 38 -40.24 4.78 13.29
N ASN A 39 -41.42 4.89 12.69
CA ASN A 39 -41.59 5.01 11.24
C ASN A 39 -40.95 6.30 10.70
N LEU A 40 -41.09 7.40 11.44
CA LEU A 40 -40.50 8.70 11.09
C LEU A 40 -38.97 8.63 11.17
N ILE A 41 -38.42 8.09 12.25
CA ILE A 41 -36.98 7.95 12.46
C ILE A 41 -36.35 7.06 11.37
N MET A 42 -36.99 5.91 11.08
CA MET A 42 -36.48 4.97 10.10
C MET A 42 -36.54 5.51 8.66
N LYS A 43 -37.54 6.35 8.33
CA LYS A 43 -37.63 7.01 7.02
C LYS A 43 -36.38 7.84 6.70
N TYR A 44 -35.78 8.48 7.70
CA TYR A 44 -34.57 9.31 7.53
C TYR A 44 -33.26 8.58 7.87
N ARG A 45 -33.34 7.32 8.31
CA ARG A 45 -32.16 6.50 8.60
C ARG A 45 -31.68 5.82 7.33
N VAL A 46 -30.38 5.94 7.05
CA VAL A 46 -29.74 5.17 5.97
C VAL A 46 -29.01 4.02 6.64
N VAL A 47 -29.33 2.78 6.25
CA VAL A 47 -28.56 1.61 6.66
C VAL A 47 -27.26 1.65 5.87
N PHE A 48 -26.18 2.07 6.51
CA PHE A 48 -24.87 1.97 5.92
C PHE A 48 -24.39 0.52 6.02
N GLN A 49 -24.33 -0.18 4.89
CA GLN A 49 -23.67 -1.46 4.85
C GLN A 49 -22.16 -1.23 5.00
N VAL A 50 -21.65 -1.46 6.20
CA VAL A 50 -20.21 -1.50 6.42
C VAL A 50 -19.69 -2.70 5.65
N GLN A 51 -19.05 -2.45 4.51
CA GLN A 51 -18.20 -3.43 3.86
C GLN A 51 -17.01 -3.63 4.78
N ILE A 52 -17.12 -4.55 5.75
CA ILE A 52 -15.98 -4.99 6.52
C ILE A 52 -15.03 -5.55 5.47
N ALA A 53 -13.89 -4.90 5.26
CA ALA A 53 -12.90 -5.20 4.21
C ALA A 53 -12.26 -6.60 4.32
N ALA A 54 -12.83 -7.48 5.13
CA ALA A 54 -12.39 -8.83 5.41
C ALA A 54 -13.33 -9.85 4.75
N LYS A 55 -13.49 -9.75 3.43
CA LYS A 55 -13.30 -10.97 2.63
C LYS A 55 -11.92 -10.82 1.99
N LEU A 56 -10.90 -11.17 2.76
CA LEU A 56 -9.65 -11.56 2.14
C LEU A 56 -10.02 -12.83 1.37
N ASP A 57 -10.03 -12.77 0.03
CA ASP A 57 -10.20 -13.98 -0.76
C ASP A 57 -9.21 -15.01 -0.21
N GLN A 58 -9.74 -16.14 0.25
CA GLN A 58 -8.91 -17.21 0.79
C GLN A 58 -8.04 -17.68 -0.37
N LEU A 59 -6.76 -17.30 -0.37
CA LEU A 59 -5.81 -17.85 -1.32
C LEU A 59 -5.80 -19.36 -1.11
N GLU A 60 -6.21 -20.11 -2.11
CA GLU A 60 -6.28 -21.56 -2.03
C GLU A 60 -4.87 -22.16 -2.12
N THR A 61 -4.61 -23.14 -1.27
CA THR A 61 -3.39 -23.96 -1.36
C THR A 61 -3.54 -24.91 -2.54
N LYS A 62 -2.55 -24.92 -3.42
CA LYS A 62 -2.45 -25.84 -4.56
C LYS A 62 -1.48 -26.97 -4.21
N VAL A 63 -1.57 -28.08 -4.92
CA VAL A 63 -0.68 -29.24 -4.75
C VAL A 63 0.06 -29.47 -6.06
N ASP A 64 1.38 -29.53 -5.98
CA ASP A 64 2.24 -29.86 -7.13
C ASP A 64 2.18 -31.36 -7.46
N GLU A 65 2.70 -31.73 -8.63
CA GLU A 65 2.85 -33.14 -9.08
C GLU A 65 3.65 -33.99 -8.06
N ASN A 66 4.55 -33.37 -7.30
CA ASN A 66 5.34 -33.99 -6.24
C ASN A 66 4.60 -34.14 -4.89
N GLY A 67 3.29 -33.85 -4.85
CA GLY A 67 2.46 -33.91 -3.65
C GLY A 67 2.80 -32.82 -2.61
N ARG A 68 3.51 -31.76 -3.01
CA ARG A 68 3.85 -30.64 -2.12
C ARG A 68 2.80 -29.56 -2.20
N GLU A 69 2.29 -29.16 -1.05
CA GLU A 69 1.38 -28.03 -0.92
C GLU A 69 2.14 -26.71 -1.08
N TYR A 70 1.65 -25.88 -1.98
CA TYR A 70 2.18 -24.55 -2.22
C TYR A 70 1.07 -23.52 -2.38
N SER A 71 1.40 -22.29 -2.02
CA SER A 71 0.56 -21.13 -2.25
C SER A 71 1.24 -20.20 -3.24
N GLU A 72 0.46 -19.54 -4.09
CA GLU A 72 0.97 -18.60 -5.08
C GLU A 72 0.39 -17.22 -4.83
N ALA A 73 1.25 -16.20 -4.84
CA ALA A 73 0.81 -14.81 -4.73
C ALA A 73 1.68 -13.86 -5.53
N GLN A 74 1.06 -12.75 -5.94
CA GLN A 74 1.73 -11.68 -6.66
C GLN A 74 2.01 -10.48 -5.75
N GLY A 75 3.24 -9.96 -5.84
CA GLY A 75 3.68 -8.73 -5.22
C GLY A 75 4.10 -7.68 -6.27
N LYS A 76 3.77 -6.41 -6.03
CA LYS A 76 4.12 -5.30 -6.93
C LYS A 76 4.68 -4.13 -6.15
N ARG A 77 5.79 -3.56 -6.60
CA ARG A 77 6.38 -2.33 -6.04
C ARG A 77 7.02 -1.49 -7.13
N LYS A 78 6.60 -0.23 -7.25
CA LYS A 78 6.97 0.67 -8.36
C LYS A 78 6.69 0.00 -9.71
N THR A 79 7.75 -0.41 -10.43
CA THR A 79 7.70 -1.14 -11.72
C THR A 79 8.07 -2.62 -11.58
N ALA A 80 8.46 -3.08 -10.39
CA ALA A 80 8.77 -4.48 -10.13
C ALA A 80 7.48 -5.28 -9.91
N VAL A 81 7.42 -6.45 -10.53
CA VAL A 81 6.40 -7.46 -10.31
C VAL A 81 7.10 -8.75 -9.92
N ALA A 82 6.67 -9.36 -8.82
CA ALA A 82 7.18 -10.61 -8.28
C ALA A 82 6.03 -11.61 -8.19
N ASP A 83 6.21 -12.76 -8.84
CA ASP A 83 5.35 -13.92 -8.75
C ASP A 83 6.04 -14.89 -7.79
N VAL A 84 5.43 -15.15 -6.64
CA VAL A 84 6.05 -15.89 -5.53
C VAL A 84 5.26 -17.15 -5.23
N ARG A 85 5.97 -18.27 -5.14
CA ARG A 85 5.48 -19.56 -4.67
C ARG A 85 6.10 -19.87 -3.32
N VAL A 86 5.27 -20.24 -2.35
CA VAL A 86 5.70 -20.64 -1.01
C VAL A 86 5.24 -22.05 -0.75
N TYR A 87 6.18 -22.90 -0.35
CA TYR A 87 5.99 -24.32 -0.09
C TYR A 87 5.91 -24.59 1.42
N SER A 88 4.92 -25.37 1.86
CA SER A 88 4.61 -25.57 3.30
C SER A 88 5.63 -26.42 4.07
N LYS A 89 6.34 -27.32 3.38
CA LYS A 89 7.33 -28.23 3.98
C LYS A 89 8.72 -27.96 3.39
N GLY A 90 9.45 -27.03 4.01
CA GLY A 90 10.76 -26.59 3.54
C GLY A 90 11.85 -26.59 4.61
N LYS A 91 13.04 -26.14 4.20
CA LYS A 91 14.21 -25.91 5.07
C LYS A 91 14.56 -24.42 5.19
N GLY A 92 13.74 -23.53 4.62
CA GLY A 92 14.04 -22.10 4.55
C GLY A 92 14.83 -21.69 3.31
N ARG A 93 14.83 -22.52 2.25
CA ARG A 93 15.55 -22.20 1.02
C ARG A 93 14.78 -21.16 0.22
N ILE A 94 15.44 -20.05 -0.11
CA ILE A 94 14.88 -18.98 -0.94
C ILE A 94 15.66 -18.94 -2.26
N THR A 95 14.97 -19.19 -3.37
CA THR A 95 15.52 -19.06 -4.73
C THR A 95 14.81 -17.94 -5.48
N ILE A 96 15.58 -17.14 -6.22
CA ILE A 96 15.05 -16.01 -6.98
C ILE A 96 15.54 -16.11 -8.42
N ASN A 97 14.62 -16.26 -9.38
CA ASN A 97 14.93 -16.45 -10.80
C ASN A 97 15.96 -17.58 -11.06
N GLY A 98 16.01 -18.61 -10.20
CA GLY A 98 16.97 -19.71 -10.29
C GLY A 98 18.33 -19.45 -9.63
N GLU A 99 18.59 -18.24 -9.11
CA GLU A 99 19.78 -17.90 -8.34
C GLU A 99 19.52 -18.02 -6.81
N GLU A 100 20.59 -18.21 -6.03
CA GLU A 100 20.49 -18.21 -4.57
C GLU A 100 20.21 -16.81 -4.02
N PHE A 101 19.49 -16.76 -2.91
CA PHE A 101 19.07 -15.51 -2.27
C PHE A 101 20.22 -14.55 -1.95
N ASP A 102 21.35 -15.08 -1.48
CA ASP A 102 22.51 -14.28 -1.08
C ASP A 102 23.25 -13.71 -2.30
N GLU A 103 23.31 -14.46 -3.39
CA GLU A 103 23.93 -14.02 -4.65
C GLU A 103 23.06 -12.97 -5.35
N PHE A 104 21.74 -13.21 -5.38
CA PHE A 104 20.81 -12.31 -6.06
C PHE A 104 20.77 -10.92 -5.40
N PHE A 105 20.78 -10.85 -4.07
CA PHE A 105 20.81 -9.60 -3.31
C PHE A 105 22.16 -9.41 -2.61
N PRO A 106 23.16 -8.74 -3.20
CA PRO A 106 24.42 -8.47 -2.51
C PRO A 106 24.26 -7.52 -1.31
N LEU A 107 23.22 -6.68 -1.33
CA LEU A 107 22.98 -5.68 -0.29
C LEU A 107 22.16 -6.26 0.88
N ILE A 108 22.72 -6.18 2.09
CA ILE A 108 22.11 -6.70 3.33
C ILE A 108 20.73 -6.09 3.60
N THR A 109 20.53 -4.79 3.29
CA THR A 109 19.24 -4.13 3.51
C THR A 109 18.13 -4.74 2.67
N ASP A 110 18.43 -5.13 1.42
CA ASP A 110 17.46 -5.76 0.54
C ASP A 110 17.12 -7.18 1.04
N ARG A 111 18.11 -7.91 1.56
CA ARG A 111 17.89 -9.22 2.21
C ARG A 111 16.95 -9.11 3.42
N GLN A 112 17.20 -8.14 4.30
CA GLN A 112 16.36 -7.90 5.48
C GLN A 112 14.91 -7.59 5.11
N VAL A 113 14.68 -6.83 4.03
CA VAL A 113 13.34 -6.51 3.54
C VAL A 113 12.60 -7.78 3.11
N VAL A 114 13.27 -8.73 2.46
CA VAL A 114 12.64 -10.00 2.03
C VAL A 114 12.33 -10.92 3.20
N ILE A 115 13.22 -10.99 4.19
CA ILE A 115 13.07 -11.88 5.38
C ILE A 115 12.05 -11.32 6.40
N THR A 116 11.77 -10.01 6.37
CA THR A 116 10.86 -9.32 7.31
C THR A 116 9.57 -10.09 7.66
N PRO A 117 8.77 -10.62 6.70
CA PRO A 117 7.56 -11.40 7.02
C PRO A 117 7.86 -12.65 7.85
N PHE A 118 8.93 -13.39 7.53
CA PHE A 118 9.29 -14.58 8.29
C PHE A 118 9.76 -14.23 9.71
N ASN A 119 10.58 -13.18 9.84
CA ASN A 119 11.07 -12.71 11.13
C ASN A 119 9.92 -12.28 12.05
N LEU A 120 8.90 -11.61 11.50
CA LEU A 120 7.74 -11.18 12.26
C LEU A 120 6.95 -12.37 12.81
N LEU A 121 6.84 -13.45 12.01
CA LEU A 121 6.13 -14.67 12.39
C LEU A 121 6.99 -15.67 13.16
N ARG A 122 8.32 -15.45 13.22
CA ARG A 122 9.32 -16.39 13.75
C ARG A 122 9.29 -17.76 13.06
N MET A 123 9.07 -17.78 11.74
CA MET A 123 8.91 -19.01 10.92
C MET A 123 9.98 -19.16 9.82
N ASN A 124 11.21 -18.72 10.07
CA ASN A 124 12.26 -18.57 9.05
C ASN A 124 12.76 -19.88 8.40
N LEU A 125 12.45 -21.05 8.96
CA LEU A 125 12.99 -22.35 8.52
C LEU A 125 11.93 -23.34 8.02
N PHE A 126 10.65 -22.98 8.07
CA PHE A 126 9.55 -23.90 7.77
C PHE A 126 9.16 -23.90 6.29
N PHE A 127 9.37 -22.79 5.60
CA PHE A 127 8.89 -22.59 4.24
C PHE A 127 10.04 -22.46 3.25
N ASP A 128 9.92 -23.12 2.10
CA ASP A 128 10.77 -22.84 0.95
C ASP A 128 10.06 -21.84 0.03
N VAL A 129 10.84 -20.94 -0.59
CA VAL A 129 10.31 -19.86 -1.42
C VAL A 129 10.98 -19.90 -2.77
N GLU A 130 10.17 -19.90 -3.82
CA GLU A 130 10.60 -19.68 -5.18
C GLU A 130 9.96 -18.39 -5.70
N ALA A 131 10.77 -17.42 -6.11
CA ALA A 131 10.30 -16.13 -6.58
C ALA A 131 10.78 -15.85 -8.00
N ASN A 132 9.85 -15.55 -8.90
CA ASN A 132 10.12 -15.05 -10.23
C ASN A 132 9.86 -13.56 -10.29
N VAL A 133 10.90 -12.76 -10.55
CA VAL A 133 10.84 -11.30 -10.48
C VAL A 133 11.24 -10.67 -11.79
N ARG A 134 10.39 -9.75 -12.25
CA ARG A 134 10.58 -8.97 -13.48
C ARG A 134 10.43 -7.47 -13.22
N GLY A 135 11.14 -6.67 -14.02
CA GLY A 135 11.14 -5.21 -13.91
C GLY A 135 11.87 -4.71 -12.66
N GLY A 136 11.59 -3.48 -12.23
CA GLY A 136 12.15 -2.93 -10.99
C GLY A 136 13.59 -2.40 -11.06
N LEU A 137 14.27 -2.58 -12.19
CA LEU A 137 15.56 -1.97 -12.52
C LEU A 137 15.33 -0.50 -12.90
N SER A 138 15.12 0.37 -11.90
CA SER A 138 15.01 1.81 -12.15
C SER A 138 16.29 2.52 -11.72
N GLY A 139 17.21 2.69 -12.68
CA GLY A 139 18.29 3.68 -12.61
C GLY A 139 19.68 3.12 -12.36
N ILE A 140 20.28 2.52 -13.38
CA ILE A 140 21.70 2.78 -13.65
C ILE A 140 21.67 4.00 -14.57
N TRP A 141 22.08 5.17 -14.08
CA TRP A 141 22.75 6.07 -15.02
C TRP A 141 24.09 5.39 -15.24
N MET A 142 24.33 4.93 -16.48
CA MET A 142 25.67 4.56 -16.88
C MET A 142 26.55 5.74 -16.43
N SER A 143 27.45 5.47 -15.49
CA SER A 143 28.59 6.34 -15.29
C SER A 143 29.30 6.31 -16.63
N GLU A 144 29.02 7.33 -17.45
CA GLU A 144 29.92 7.68 -18.52
C GLU A 144 31.26 8.01 -17.86
N LYS A 145 32.23 7.17 -18.18
CA LYS A 145 33.67 7.43 -18.18
C LYS A 145 34.35 7.44 -16.81
N GLY A 146 34.87 6.26 -16.45
CA GLY A 146 36.27 6.18 -15.98
C GLY A 146 36.53 5.69 -14.56
N SER A 147 35.52 5.48 -13.73
CA SER A 147 35.71 4.94 -12.38
C SER A 147 34.90 3.66 -12.21
N SER A 148 35.59 2.52 -12.21
CA SER A 148 35.01 1.24 -11.79
C SER A 148 34.30 1.43 -10.46
N PRO A 149 32.98 1.20 -10.36
CA PRO A 149 32.33 1.15 -9.06
C PRO A 149 32.95 -0.01 -8.31
N GLN A 150 33.65 0.25 -7.21
CA GLN A 150 34.23 -0.79 -6.37
C GLN A 150 33.16 -1.75 -5.80
N PHE A 151 31.87 -1.44 -5.96
CA PHE A 151 30.72 -2.20 -5.46
C PHE A 151 29.58 -2.26 -6.50
N PRO A 152 28.81 -3.36 -6.58
CA PRO A 152 27.67 -3.47 -7.49
C PRO A 152 26.54 -2.50 -7.09
N THR A 153 26.48 -1.33 -7.74
CA THR A 153 25.48 -0.27 -7.47
C THR A 153 24.17 -0.48 -8.24
N ASN A 154 23.65 -1.71 -8.29
CA ASN A 154 22.32 -1.97 -8.85
C ASN A 154 21.29 -2.01 -7.72
N PRO A 155 20.51 -0.94 -7.48
CA PRO A 155 19.50 -0.96 -6.44
C PRO A 155 18.34 -1.87 -6.84
N LYS A 156 18.39 -3.14 -6.42
CA LYS A 156 17.30 -4.13 -6.56
C LYS A 156 16.22 -3.95 -5.47
N THR A 157 16.23 -2.85 -4.71
CA THR A 157 15.29 -2.56 -3.61
C THR A 157 13.81 -2.58 -4.02
N SER A 158 13.48 -2.21 -5.27
CA SER A 158 12.10 -2.34 -5.77
C SER A 158 11.68 -3.81 -5.84
N GLN A 159 12.58 -4.67 -6.31
CA GLN A 159 12.36 -6.11 -6.44
C GLN A 159 12.21 -6.75 -5.06
N ALA A 160 13.10 -6.46 -4.11
CA ALA A 160 13.02 -6.94 -2.73
C ALA A 160 11.66 -6.62 -2.08
N GLY A 161 11.18 -5.38 -2.24
CA GLY A 161 9.87 -5.00 -1.69
C GLY A 161 8.67 -5.62 -2.40
N ALA A 162 8.80 -5.98 -3.69
CA ALA A 162 7.77 -6.73 -4.41
C ALA A 162 7.73 -8.19 -3.92
N ILE A 163 8.89 -8.84 -3.79
CA ILE A 163 9.01 -10.20 -3.23
C ILE A 163 8.43 -10.24 -1.82
N ARG A 164 8.79 -9.28 -0.96
CA ARG A 164 8.27 -9.18 0.41
C ARG A 164 6.73 -9.21 0.46
N LEU A 165 6.08 -8.44 -0.41
CA LEU A 165 4.61 -8.42 -0.48
C LEU A 165 4.06 -9.75 -1.01
N GLY A 166 4.72 -10.36 -1.99
CA GLY A 166 4.36 -11.67 -2.51
C GLY A 166 4.43 -12.76 -1.43
N ILE A 167 5.56 -12.84 -0.71
CA ILE A 167 5.74 -13.76 0.43
C ILE A 167 4.66 -13.54 1.49
N ALA A 168 4.43 -12.29 1.91
CA ALA A 168 3.45 -11.99 2.95
C ALA A 168 2.02 -12.43 2.57
N ARG A 169 1.66 -12.34 1.30
CA ARG A 169 0.37 -12.81 0.77
C ARG A 169 0.31 -14.33 0.65
N ALA A 170 1.37 -14.95 0.12
CA ALA A 170 1.48 -16.40 -0.03
C ALA A 170 1.45 -17.11 1.34
N LEU A 171 1.97 -16.49 2.41
CA LEU A 171 1.91 -17.08 3.75
C LEU A 171 0.51 -17.16 4.36
N GLN A 172 -0.45 -16.34 3.92
CA GLN A 172 -1.78 -16.25 4.55
C GLN A 172 -2.54 -17.58 4.65
N PRO A 173 -2.61 -18.43 3.61
CA PRO A 173 -3.26 -19.74 3.70
C PRO A 173 -2.68 -20.65 4.78
N PHE A 174 -1.38 -20.54 5.09
CA PHE A 174 -0.71 -21.46 6.01
C PHE A 174 -0.82 -21.08 7.48
N VAL A 175 -0.97 -19.79 7.80
CA VAL A 175 -0.82 -19.29 9.19
C VAL A 175 -2.15 -18.83 9.84
N GLY A 176 -3.26 -18.87 9.09
CA GLY A 176 -4.61 -18.59 9.60
C GLY A 176 -4.96 -17.11 9.79
N ALA A 177 -6.20 -16.85 10.22
CA ALA A 177 -6.80 -15.51 10.24
C ALA A 177 -6.20 -14.53 11.27
N THR A 178 -5.83 -15.02 12.46
CA THR A 178 -5.22 -14.21 13.53
C THR A 178 -3.88 -13.63 13.08
N THR A 179 -3.06 -14.45 12.46
CA THR A 179 -1.73 -14.06 11.98
C THR A 179 -1.81 -13.14 10.76
N ALA A 180 -2.80 -13.34 9.88
CA ALA A 180 -3.07 -12.42 8.79
C ALA A 180 -3.38 -11.00 9.32
N GLU A 181 -4.06 -10.88 10.46
CA GLU A 181 -4.30 -9.57 11.08
C GLU A 181 -3.00 -8.94 11.61
N ILE A 182 -2.08 -9.71 12.18
CA ILE A 182 -0.75 -9.24 12.60
C ILE A 182 0.02 -8.70 11.38
N LEU A 183 0.05 -9.45 10.27
CA LEU A 183 0.69 -9.02 9.01
C LEU A 183 0.04 -7.75 8.45
N ARG A 184 -1.29 -7.61 8.56
CA ARG A 184 -2.04 -6.43 8.14
C ARG A 184 -1.67 -5.22 8.98
N ARG A 185 -1.68 -5.36 10.31
CA ARG A 185 -1.31 -4.29 11.27
C ARG A 185 0.15 -3.86 11.10
N ALA A 186 1.05 -4.80 10.79
CA ALA A 186 2.45 -4.52 10.46
C ALA A 186 2.65 -3.88 9.07
N GLY A 187 1.60 -3.72 8.25
CA GLY A 187 1.68 -3.11 6.93
C GLY A 187 2.37 -3.97 5.87
N LEU A 188 2.49 -5.28 6.08
CA LEU A 188 3.15 -6.20 5.13
C LEU A 188 2.23 -6.64 3.99
N LEU A 189 0.91 -6.63 4.21
CA LEU A 189 -0.10 -6.99 3.21
C LEU A 189 -0.54 -5.81 2.33
N THR A 190 -0.19 -4.58 2.73
CA THR A 190 -0.55 -3.37 2.00
C THR A 190 0.44 -3.11 0.88
N GLN A 191 -0.07 -2.91 -0.34
CA GLN A 191 0.75 -2.51 -1.47
C GLN A 191 1.20 -1.05 -1.32
N ASP A 192 2.50 -0.77 -1.51
CA ASP A 192 3.03 0.60 -1.51
C ASP A 192 2.54 1.36 -2.76
N PRO A 193 1.69 2.38 -2.63
CA PRO A 193 1.13 3.09 -3.78
C PRO A 193 2.12 4.09 -4.41
N ARG A 194 3.27 4.34 -3.76
CA ARG A 194 4.23 5.36 -4.21
C ARG A 194 4.83 4.97 -5.56
N LYS A 195 4.63 5.83 -6.54
CA LYS A 195 5.18 5.73 -7.90
C LYS A 195 5.93 7.02 -8.25
N LYS A 196 6.84 6.93 -9.23
CA LYS A 196 7.55 8.11 -9.74
C LYS A 196 6.52 9.06 -10.36
N GLU A 197 6.42 10.25 -9.80
CA GLU A 197 5.58 11.30 -10.38
C GLU A 197 6.13 11.73 -11.74
N ARG A 198 5.22 12.01 -12.69
CA ARG A 198 5.59 12.54 -14.01
C ARG A 198 6.18 13.95 -13.90
N LYS A 199 7.02 14.32 -14.86
CA LYS A 199 7.47 15.71 -15.04
C LYS A 199 6.29 16.58 -15.50
N LYS A 200 6.21 17.81 -15.00
CA LYS A 200 5.25 18.83 -15.49
C LYS A 200 5.95 19.74 -16.51
N PRO A 201 5.27 20.18 -17.58
CA PRO A 201 5.84 21.17 -18.50
C PRO A 201 6.16 22.47 -17.73
N GLY A 202 7.22 23.18 -18.13
CA GLY A 202 7.70 24.37 -17.43
C GLY A 202 8.39 24.12 -16.08
N GLN A 203 8.68 22.86 -15.73
CA GLN A 203 9.43 22.49 -14.52
C GLN A 203 10.67 21.65 -14.85
N TRP A 204 11.69 21.71 -14.01
CA TRP A 204 12.93 20.93 -14.17
C TRP A 204 12.72 19.44 -13.86
N LYS A 205 11.98 19.13 -12.78
CA LYS A 205 11.55 17.77 -12.40
C LYS A 205 10.04 17.79 -12.07
N ALA A 206 9.50 16.70 -11.51
CA ALA A 206 8.09 16.60 -11.12
C ALA A 206 7.60 17.73 -10.19
N ARG A 207 8.47 18.22 -9.30
CA ARG A 207 8.19 19.32 -8.35
C ARG A 207 9.21 20.46 -8.41
N LYS A 208 10.45 20.18 -8.82
CA LYS A 208 11.53 21.19 -8.88
C LYS A 208 11.24 22.18 -10.00
N LYS A 209 10.99 23.43 -9.63
CA LYS A 209 10.84 24.57 -10.55
C LYS A 209 12.23 25.05 -11.02
N PHE A 210 12.26 25.77 -12.13
CA PHE A 210 13.42 26.56 -12.49
C PHE A 210 13.65 27.67 -11.47
N THR A 211 14.89 28.14 -11.35
CA THR A 211 15.23 29.26 -10.47
C THR A 211 14.45 30.51 -10.91
N TRP A 212 13.68 31.10 -10.00
CA TRP A 212 12.97 32.34 -10.27
C TRP A 212 13.89 33.54 -10.04
N LYS A 213 14.02 34.42 -11.04
CA LYS A 213 14.80 35.66 -10.93
C LYS A 213 13.88 36.82 -10.53
N LYS A 214 13.95 37.25 -9.27
CA LYS A 214 13.27 38.46 -8.79
C LYS A 214 14.01 39.70 -9.28
N LYS A 215 13.34 40.61 -10.01
CA LYS A 215 13.87 41.95 -10.27
C LYS A 215 13.54 42.83 -9.06
N ILE A 216 14.54 43.21 -8.28
CA ILE A 216 14.40 44.26 -7.27
C ILE A 216 14.67 45.58 -8.00
N GLY A 217 13.67 46.44 -8.15
CA GLY A 217 13.89 47.79 -8.66
C GLY A 217 14.85 48.51 -7.72
N ARG A 218 15.97 49.05 -8.24
CA ARG A 218 16.80 49.98 -7.48
C ARG A 218 15.95 51.22 -7.24
N ALA A 219 15.46 51.41 -6.01
CA ALA A 219 14.97 52.71 -5.61
C ALA A 219 16.15 53.69 -5.77
N SER A 220 16.06 54.62 -6.72
CA SER A 220 17.00 55.72 -6.84
C SER A 220 16.85 56.58 -5.59
N CYS A 221 17.66 56.29 -4.57
CA CYS A 221 17.83 57.17 -3.44
C CYS A 221 18.59 58.40 -3.95
N SER A 222 17.86 59.43 -4.36
CA SER A 222 18.45 60.74 -4.57
C SER A 222 18.83 61.28 -3.18
N ARG A 223 20.11 61.15 -2.84
CA ARG A 223 20.72 61.98 -1.80
C ARG A 223 20.64 63.41 -2.33
N LYS A 224 19.60 64.15 -1.92
CA LYS A 224 19.62 65.62 -2.00
C LYS A 224 20.68 66.09 -0.99
N GLY A 225 21.71 66.74 -1.52
CA GLY A 225 22.69 67.48 -0.74
C GLY A 225 22.15 68.83 -0.28
#